data_AF-A0A818V2G4-F1
#
_entry.id   AF-A0A818V2G4-F1
#
_cell.length_a   1.000
_cell.length_b   1.000
_cell.length_c   1.000
_cell.angle_alpha   90.00
_cell.angle_beta   90.00
_cell.angle_gamma   90.00
#
_symmetry.space_group_name_H-M   'P 1'
#
loop_
_entity.id
_entity.type
_entity.pdbx_description
1 polymer ?
#
loop_
_entity_poly.entity_id
_entity_poly.type
_entity_poly.pdbx_seq_one_letter_code
_entity_poly.pdbx_strand_id
1 'polypeptide(L)'
;MSRGITVKTALCLIPPENVWDQIQSIRSIHDKAYPRWMPHINLIYPFIPESEFANMKIKLDSVFNSEEPFEIEFDQSSFQYFTQKRGECTFHLRPKQTENVIELYKKIEKVLPNYLLKDRPFEAHLTLGQTTTSRISDIFIEMKAKWKTITFTVDRICMISRENDPNDLFSIKNQVLLGESMEEDHDNTCHSNDVCSKPTILPSLSTKNYLCIIPPFEFSSHLLHLFEGTSFRPWKPFRIVLGECEESNSVNLQIETITKFTLNFGPRSICFNYSNSQLFLKPTDIDSLERFNINNDNNFDGRLILGELDKNDLTEVANRFTDTWKYDTNEFQIDQVHIIDSNDRFQNTFKLKTQCFS
;
A
#
# COMPACT_ATOMS: atom_id res chain seq x y z
N MET A 1 27.01 4.59 -22.22
CA MET A 1 26.24 3.41 -21.77
C MET A 1 24.86 3.90 -21.40
N SER A 2 23.82 3.44 -22.08
CA SER A 2 22.43 3.72 -21.73
C SER A 2 22.21 3.33 -20.27
N ARG A 3 21.75 4.26 -19.43
CA ARG A 3 21.48 4.02 -18.01
C ARG A 3 20.51 2.85 -17.89
N GLY A 4 21.01 1.69 -17.47
CA GLY A 4 20.21 0.50 -17.20
C GLY A 4 19.42 0.69 -15.92
N ILE A 5 18.44 1.60 -15.94
CA ILE A 5 17.48 1.83 -14.85
C ILE A 5 16.08 1.36 -15.29
N THR A 6 15.25 0.99 -14.33
CA THR A 6 13.92 0.41 -14.54
C THR A 6 12.92 0.94 -13.53
N VAL A 7 11.68 1.14 -13.98
CA VAL A 7 10.52 1.54 -13.15
C VAL A 7 9.98 0.38 -12.28
N LYS A 8 10.63 -0.79 -12.34
CA LYS A 8 10.27 -1.99 -11.58
C LYS A 8 10.99 -2.07 -10.24
N THR A 9 11.95 -1.16 -9.99
CA THR A 9 12.75 -1.16 -8.77
C THR A 9 12.89 0.25 -8.22
N ALA A 10 13.08 0.33 -6.91
CA ALA A 10 13.35 1.58 -6.21
C ALA A 10 14.33 1.37 -5.05
N LEU A 11 15.01 2.44 -4.69
CA LEU A 11 15.74 2.58 -3.43
C LEU A 11 14.95 3.54 -2.53
N CYS A 12 14.61 3.12 -1.33
CA CYS A 12 13.71 3.88 -0.46
C CYS A 12 13.96 3.65 1.03
N LEU A 13 13.46 4.56 1.85
CA LEU A 13 13.24 4.34 3.28
C LEU A 13 11.80 3.86 3.48
N ILE A 14 11.59 2.88 4.36
CA ILE A 14 10.28 2.32 4.66
C ILE A 14 10.07 2.46 6.18
N PRO A 15 9.03 3.17 6.66
CA PRO A 15 8.73 3.20 8.08
C PRO A 15 8.41 1.78 8.58
N PRO A 16 8.64 1.46 9.86
CA PRO A 16 8.25 0.17 10.42
C PRO A 16 6.73 0.00 10.42
N GLU A 17 6.26 -1.23 10.31
CA GLU A 17 4.83 -1.52 10.11
C GLU A 17 3.92 -1.05 11.26
N ASN A 18 4.46 -0.93 12.48
CA ASN A 18 3.71 -0.47 13.65
C ASN A 18 3.18 0.97 13.52
N VAL A 19 3.65 1.74 12.55
CA VAL A 19 3.15 3.10 12.27
C VAL A 19 2.34 3.20 10.97
N TRP A 20 2.09 2.07 10.30
CA TRP A 20 1.43 2.08 8.99
C TRP A 20 -0.07 2.33 9.07
N ASP A 21 -0.76 1.91 10.12
CA ASP A 21 -2.22 1.90 10.16
C ASP A 21 -2.82 3.29 9.85
N GLN A 22 -2.30 4.35 10.47
CA GLN A 22 -2.74 5.73 10.21
C GLN A 22 -2.36 6.21 8.79
N ILE A 23 -1.19 5.82 8.27
CA ILE A 23 -0.74 6.19 6.92
C ILE A 23 -1.58 5.49 5.85
N GLN A 24 -1.77 4.19 6.00
CA GLN A 24 -2.47 3.33 5.04
C GLN A 24 -3.98 3.56 5.07
N SER A 25 -4.56 3.92 6.22
CA SER A 25 -5.97 4.36 6.27
C SER A 25 -6.24 5.59 5.39
N ILE A 26 -5.27 6.48 5.23
CA ILE A 26 -5.33 7.63 4.32
C ILE A 26 -5.03 7.22 2.87
N ARG A 27 -3.96 6.44 2.66
CA ARG A 27 -3.53 6.04 1.31
C ARG A 27 -4.56 5.17 0.61
N SER A 28 -5.24 4.28 1.33
CA SER A 28 -6.33 3.46 0.79
C SER A 28 -7.49 4.26 0.21
N ILE A 29 -7.63 5.54 0.58
CA ILE A 29 -8.64 6.46 0.05
C ILE A 29 -8.14 7.20 -1.18
N HIS A 30 -6.92 7.71 -1.09
CA HIS A 30 -6.48 8.84 -1.90
C HIS A 30 -5.30 8.50 -2.80
N ASP A 31 -4.57 7.42 -2.52
CA ASP A 31 -3.36 7.07 -3.24
C ASP A 31 -3.61 5.97 -4.27
N LYS A 32 -3.54 6.32 -5.55
CA LYS A 32 -3.58 5.37 -6.67
C LYS A 32 -2.48 4.31 -6.56
N ALA A 33 -1.38 4.60 -5.85
CA ALA A 33 -0.28 3.66 -5.63
C ALA A 33 -0.45 2.78 -4.38
N TYR A 34 -1.45 3.04 -3.52
CA TYR A 34 -1.69 2.27 -2.29
C TYR A 34 -1.69 0.76 -2.49
N PRO A 35 -2.38 0.19 -3.50
CA PRO A 35 -2.44 -1.26 -3.63
C PRO A 35 -1.09 -1.89 -3.96
N ARG A 36 -0.10 -1.12 -4.43
CA ARG A 36 1.15 -1.64 -4.99
C ARG A 36 2.38 -1.28 -4.19
N TRP A 37 2.35 -0.15 -3.51
CA TRP A 37 3.47 0.40 -2.77
C TRP A 37 3.16 0.41 -1.28
N MET A 38 4.04 -0.16 -0.48
CA MET A 38 4.10 0.14 0.95
C MET A 38 4.32 1.64 1.19
N PRO A 39 4.01 2.18 2.38
CA PRO A 39 4.47 3.50 2.78
C PRO A 39 5.99 3.61 2.61
N HIS A 40 6.47 4.67 1.97
CA HIS A 40 7.90 4.82 1.68
C HIS A 40 8.28 6.29 1.45
N ILE A 41 9.57 6.58 1.63
CA ILE A 41 10.23 7.79 1.14
C ILE A 41 11.19 7.36 0.04
N ASN A 42 10.94 7.78 -1.20
CA ASN A 42 11.82 7.46 -2.31
C ASN A 42 13.17 8.16 -2.16
N LEU A 43 14.26 7.41 -2.32
CA LEU A 43 15.63 7.94 -2.43
C LEU A 43 16.06 7.95 -3.89
N ILE A 44 15.84 6.84 -4.61
CA ILE A 44 16.08 6.74 -6.05
C ILE A 44 14.94 5.97 -6.71
N TYR A 45 14.26 6.60 -7.66
CA TYR A 45 13.29 5.98 -8.54
C TYR A 45 13.26 6.72 -9.88
N PRO A 46 13.30 6.03 -11.03
CA PRO A 46 13.54 4.59 -11.23
C PRO A 46 14.95 4.13 -10.80
N PHE A 47 15.13 2.87 -10.44
CA PHE A 47 16.42 2.34 -9.93
C PHE A 47 17.02 1.24 -10.82
N ILE A 48 18.05 0.52 -10.36
CA ILE A 48 18.73 -0.54 -11.14
C ILE A 48 17.88 -1.83 -11.22
N PRO A 49 18.06 -2.68 -12.25
CA PRO A 49 17.44 -4.01 -12.29
C PRO A 49 17.73 -4.83 -11.02
N GLU A 50 16.77 -5.65 -10.62
CA GLU A 50 16.89 -6.52 -9.44
C GLU A 50 18.13 -7.43 -9.49
N SER A 51 18.53 -7.87 -10.68
CA SER A 51 19.76 -8.67 -10.89
C SER A 51 21.04 -7.99 -10.40
N GLU A 52 21.04 -6.66 -10.26
CA GLU A 52 22.18 -5.87 -9.77
C GLU A 52 22.12 -5.59 -8.27
N PHE A 53 21.07 -6.01 -7.55
CA PHE A 53 20.90 -5.69 -6.13
C PHE A 53 22.02 -6.24 -5.26
N ALA A 54 22.56 -7.43 -5.55
CA ALA A 54 23.67 -7.99 -4.78
C ALA A 54 24.93 -7.12 -4.87
N ASN A 55 25.31 -6.71 -6.08
CA ASN A 55 26.46 -5.81 -6.30
C ASN A 55 26.23 -4.43 -5.68
N MET A 56 24.98 -3.95 -5.73
CA MET A 56 24.61 -2.67 -5.17
C MET A 56 24.63 -2.67 -3.64
N LYS A 57 24.19 -3.76 -3.01
CA LYS A 57 24.22 -3.94 -1.56
C LYS A 57 25.66 -3.79 -1.05
N ILE A 58 26.62 -4.50 -1.64
CA ILE A 58 28.04 -4.42 -1.26
C ILE A 58 28.55 -2.97 -1.30
N LYS A 59 28.20 -2.21 -2.34
CA LYS A 59 28.61 -0.80 -2.47
C LYS A 59 27.99 0.08 -1.39
N LEU A 60 26.71 -0.10 -1.12
CA LEU A 60 26.00 0.68 -0.11
C LEU A 60 26.45 0.30 1.31
N ASP A 61 26.60 -0.99 1.61
CA ASP A 61 27.11 -1.48 2.90
C ASP A 61 28.46 -0.84 3.25
N SER A 62 29.37 -0.70 2.28
CA SER A 62 30.69 -0.09 2.50
C SER A 62 30.66 1.37 2.97
N VAL A 63 29.50 2.03 2.86
CA VAL A 63 29.31 3.43 3.28
C VAL A 63 28.36 3.55 4.45
N PHE A 64 27.32 2.73 4.50
CA PHE A 64 26.21 2.90 5.43
C PHE A 64 26.32 2.07 6.71
N ASN A 65 27.16 1.03 6.72
CA ASN A 65 27.37 0.22 7.92
C ASN A 65 27.95 0.99 9.10
N SER A 66 28.68 2.09 8.86
CA SER A 66 29.22 2.97 9.91
C SER A 66 28.33 4.16 10.24
N GLU A 67 27.14 4.27 9.63
CA GLU A 67 26.23 5.38 9.83
C GLU A 67 25.26 5.10 10.96
N GLU A 68 25.05 6.08 11.83
CA GLU A 68 24.10 5.91 12.93
C GLU A 68 22.65 5.93 12.42
N PRO A 69 21.79 5.02 12.91
CA PRO A 69 20.35 5.16 12.76
C PRO A 69 19.85 6.51 13.28
N PHE A 70 18.77 7.03 12.69
CA PHE A 70 18.21 8.32 13.07
C PHE A 70 16.68 8.30 13.08
N GLU A 71 16.08 9.21 13.83
CA GLU A 71 14.62 9.30 13.94
C GLU A 71 14.00 10.23 12.87
N ILE A 72 12.81 9.84 12.41
CA ILE A 72 11.91 10.67 11.62
C ILE A 72 10.63 10.90 12.42
N GLU A 73 10.16 12.15 12.45
CA GLU A 73 8.87 12.56 13.03
C GLU A 73 7.97 13.15 11.94
N PHE A 74 6.69 12.74 11.97
CA PHE A 74 5.60 13.32 11.19
C PHE A 74 4.48 13.81 12.12
N ASP A 75 4.33 15.13 12.23
CA ASP A 75 3.24 15.78 12.98
C ASP A 75 2.25 16.49 12.03
N GLN A 76 1.31 17.28 12.57
CA GLN A 76 0.32 17.99 11.76
C GLN A 76 0.93 19.06 10.84
N SER A 77 2.16 19.53 11.09
CA SER A 77 2.89 20.48 10.24
C SER A 77 3.54 19.80 9.04
N SER A 78 3.74 18.49 9.09
CA SER A 78 4.36 17.69 8.02
C SER A 78 3.52 17.61 6.73
N PHE A 79 2.22 17.87 6.80
CA PHE A 79 1.33 17.82 5.63
C PHE A 79 1.66 18.92 4.63
N GLN A 80 2.05 18.50 3.43
CA GLN A 80 2.40 19.36 2.31
C GLN A 80 1.84 18.76 1.02
N TYR A 81 1.80 19.56 -0.04
CA TYR A 81 1.42 19.07 -1.36
C TYR A 81 2.22 19.78 -2.45
N PHE A 82 2.27 19.18 -3.62
CA PHE A 82 2.76 19.82 -4.83
C PHE A 82 1.77 19.63 -5.98
N THR A 83 1.74 20.61 -6.88
CA THR A 83 0.81 20.60 -8.01
C THR A 83 1.28 19.63 -9.10
N GLN A 84 0.30 18.98 -9.71
CA GLN A 84 0.46 18.11 -10.87
C GLN A 84 -0.18 18.79 -12.09
N LYS A 85 -0.10 18.13 -13.25
CA LYS A 85 -0.78 18.62 -14.45
C LYS A 85 -2.30 18.57 -14.25
N ARG A 86 -3.03 19.41 -15.00
CA ARG A 86 -4.51 19.40 -15.09
C ARG A 86 -5.25 19.68 -13.77
N GLY A 87 -4.66 20.47 -12.87
CA GLY A 87 -5.32 20.87 -11.61
C GLY A 87 -5.37 19.77 -10.55
N GLU A 88 -4.66 18.66 -10.76
CA GLU A 88 -4.41 17.66 -9.72
C GLU A 88 -3.25 18.11 -8.80
N CYS A 89 -3.17 17.52 -7.63
CA CYS A 89 -2.02 17.60 -6.74
C CYS A 89 -1.72 16.25 -6.09
N THR A 90 -0.47 16.08 -5.67
CA THR A 90 -0.05 14.99 -4.80
C THR A 90 0.21 15.59 -3.43
N PHE A 91 -0.33 14.96 -2.40
CA PHE A 91 -0.12 15.38 -1.02
C PHE A 91 0.59 14.29 -0.23
N HIS A 92 1.40 14.74 0.72
CA HIS A 92 2.44 13.94 1.33
C HIS A 92 2.82 14.48 2.71
N LEU A 93 3.53 13.66 3.47
CA LEU A 93 4.20 14.06 4.70
C LEU A 93 5.66 14.38 4.40
N ARG A 94 6.14 15.54 4.85
CA ARG A 94 7.57 15.84 4.93
C ARG A 94 8.07 15.61 6.36
N PRO A 95 9.23 14.95 6.56
CA PRO A 95 9.81 14.84 7.89
C PRO A 95 9.93 16.23 8.52
N LYS A 96 9.57 16.35 9.79
CA LYS A 96 9.66 17.64 10.51
C LYS A 96 11.09 18.18 10.52
N GLN A 97 12.05 17.26 10.66
CA GLN A 97 13.48 17.49 10.49
C GLN A 97 13.95 16.63 9.33
N THR A 98 14.69 17.22 8.39
CA THR A 98 15.07 16.57 7.12
C THR A 98 16.57 16.38 6.97
N GLU A 99 17.35 16.95 7.88
CA GLU A 99 18.82 17.06 7.82
C GLU A 99 19.46 15.68 7.65
N ASN A 100 19.10 14.72 8.50
CA ASN A 100 19.65 13.36 8.45
C ASN A 100 19.27 12.62 7.15
N VAL A 101 18.04 12.79 6.66
CA VAL A 101 17.60 12.17 5.39
C VAL A 101 18.33 12.79 4.20
N ILE A 102 18.54 14.11 4.23
CA ILE A 102 19.29 14.83 3.19
C ILE A 102 20.77 14.43 3.23
N GLU A 103 21.37 14.26 4.41
CA GLU A 103 22.75 13.80 4.56
C GLU A 103 22.93 12.36 4.08
N LEU A 104 22.01 11.46 4.43
CA LEU A 104 21.96 10.10 3.91
C LEU A 104 21.86 10.12 2.37
N TYR A 105 20.95 10.92 1.81
CA TYR A 105 20.81 11.05 0.36
C TYR A 105 22.09 11.60 -0.30
N LYS A 106 22.76 12.60 0.28
CA LYS A 106 24.06 13.10 -0.22
C LYS A 106 25.14 12.03 -0.25
N LYS A 107 25.16 11.11 0.71
CA LYS A 107 26.09 9.95 0.71
C LYS A 107 25.74 9.00 -0.43
N ILE A 108 24.45 8.73 -0.64
CA ILE A 108 23.98 7.97 -1.82
C ILE A 108 24.42 8.66 -3.12
N GLU A 109 24.31 9.99 -3.24
CA GLU A 109 24.74 10.71 -4.45
C GLU A 109 26.23 10.54 -4.74
N LYS A 110 27.07 10.51 -3.70
CA LYS A 110 28.51 10.29 -3.86
C LYS A 110 28.84 8.88 -4.32
N VAL A 111 28.14 7.86 -3.81
CA VAL A 111 28.35 6.45 -4.17
C VAL A 111 27.75 6.13 -5.54
N LEU A 112 26.60 6.74 -5.86
CA LEU A 112 25.76 6.41 -7.02
C LEU A 112 25.53 7.61 -7.97
N PRO A 113 26.56 8.38 -8.36
CA PRO A 113 26.37 9.65 -9.09
C PRO A 113 25.74 9.48 -10.48
N ASN A 114 25.81 8.27 -11.05
CA ASN A 114 25.31 7.96 -12.38
C ASN A 114 23.84 7.53 -12.42
N TYR A 115 23.22 7.27 -11.26
CA TYR A 115 21.86 6.72 -11.15
C TYR A 115 20.81 7.78 -10.77
N LEU A 116 21.22 9.03 -10.58
CA LEU A 116 20.36 10.11 -10.11
C LEU A 116 19.85 10.98 -11.25
N LEU A 117 18.56 11.32 -11.17
CA LEU A 117 17.93 12.33 -12.02
C LEU A 117 18.29 13.70 -11.43
N LYS A 118 19.20 14.43 -12.08
CA LYS A 118 19.73 15.71 -11.58
C LYS A 118 18.82 16.92 -11.81
N ASP A 119 17.60 16.69 -12.28
CA ASP A 119 16.74 17.77 -12.77
C ASP A 119 16.06 18.56 -11.64
N ARG A 120 16.07 18.03 -10.41
CA ARG A 120 15.44 18.65 -9.24
C ARG A 120 16.20 18.35 -7.95
N PRO A 121 16.19 19.27 -6.96
CA PRO A 121 16.71 18.97 -5.63
C PRO A 121 15.91 17.84 -4.99
N PHE A 122 16.58 17.02 -4.18
CA PHE A 122 15.94 15.99 -3.39
C PHE A 122 15.07 16.60 -2.29
N GLU A 123 13.85 16.12 -2.17
CA GLU A 123 12.92 16.48 -1.11
C GLU A 123 12.34 15.21 -0.51
N ALA A 124 12.70 14.92 0.75
CA ALA A 124 12.18 13.77 1.47
C ALA A 124 10.67 13.93 1.70
N HIS A 125 9.88 12.98 1.20
CA HIS A 125 8.44 12.94 1.43
C HIS A 125 7.88 11.52 1.36
N LEU A 126 6.82 11.29 2.14
CA LEU A 126 6.00 10.09 2.10
C LEU A 126 4.63 10.45 1.50
N THR A 127 4.33 9.91 0.31
CA THR A 127 3.07 10.21 -0.39
C THR A 127 1.87 9.63 0.35
N LEU A 128 0.85 10.45 0.58
CA LEU A 128 -0.42 10.04 1.19
C LEU A 128 -1.55 9.91 0.17
N GLY A 129 -1.48 10.61 -0.96
CA GLY A 129 -2.43 10.44 -2.04
C GLY A 129 -2.44 11.55 -3.07
N GLN A 130 -3.45 11.53 -3.93
CA GLN A 130 -3.69 12.51 -4.97
C GLN A 130 -5.14 13.02 -4.88
N THR A 131 -5.33 14.29 -5.23
CA THR A 131 -6.64 14.95 -5.25
C THR A 131 -6.60 16.15 -6.20
N THR A 132 -7.68 16.93 -6.29
CA THR A 132 -7.67 18.21 -7.01
C THR A 132 -7.17 19.34 -6.11
N THR A 133 -6.55 20.37 -6.70
CA THR A 133 -6.11 21.55 -5.96
C THR A 133 -7.24 22.30 -5.26
N SER A 134 -8.49 22.15 -5.72
CA SER A 134 -9.67 22.71 -5.08
C SER A 134 -10.06 22.00 -3.77
N ARG A 135 -9.71 20.72 -3.61
CA ARG A 135 -10.12 19.89 -2.47
C ARG A 135 -9.06 19.76 -1.38
N ILE A 136 -7.81 20.13 -1.68
CA ILE A 136 -6.68 19.84 -0.80
C ILE A 136 -6.80 20.51 0.58
N SER A 137 -7.37 21.71 0.64
CA SER A 137 -7.58 22.43 1.90
C SER A 137 -8.52 21.68 2.85
N ASP A 138 -9.65 21.19 2.34
CA ASP A 138 -10.64 20.44 3.14
C ASP A 138 -10.06 19.11 3.62
N ILE A 139 -9.34 18.41 2.73
CA ILE A 139 -8.62 17.18 3.06
C ILE A 139 -7.60 17.42 4.18
N PHE A 140 -6.84 18.52 4.11
CA PHE A 140 -5.87 18.86 5.15
C PHE A 140 -6.51 19.20 6.49
N ILE A 141 -7.64 19.90 6.51
CA ILE A 141 -8.38 20.18 7.75
C ILE A 141 -8.79 18.86 8.42
N GLU A 142 -9.40 17.95 7.66
CA GLU A 142 -9.85 16.67 8.19
C GLU A 142 -8.66 15.81 8.69
N MET A 143 -7.62 15.68 7.88
CA MET A 143 -6.47 14.85 8.22
C MET A 143 -5.73 15.40 9.43
N LYS A 144 -5.45 16.70 9.48
CA LYS A 144 -4.72 17.31 10.62
C LYS A 144 -5.51 17.21 11.93
N ALA A 145 -6.84 17.28 11.88
CA ALA A 145 -7.68 17.13 13.08
C ALA A 145 -7.61 15.72 13.68
N LYS A 146 -7.36 14.69 12.86
CA LYS A 146 -7.31 13.28 13.28
C LYS A 146 -5.88 12.76 13.45
N TRP A 147 -4.88 13.44 12.89
CA TRP A 147 -3.51 12.99 12.85
C TRP A 147 -2.87 12.98 14.24
N LYS A 148 -2.40 11.81 14.64
CA LYS A 148 -1.49 11.62 15.78
C LYS A 148 -0.06 11.62 15.28
N THR A 149 0.83 12.30 15.99
CA THR A 149 2.26 12.31 15.66
C THR A 149 2.80 10.89 15.56
N ILE A 150 3.53 10.62 14.48
CA ILE A 150 4.24 9.37 14.25
C ILE A 150 5.72 9.65 14.36
N THR A 151 6.43 8.80 15.11
CA THR A 151 7.90 8.80 15.18
C THR A 151 8.40 7.40 14.93
N PHE A 152 9.48 7.26 14.15
CA PHE A 152 10.15 5.98 13.94
C PHE A 152 11.63 6.16 13.63
N THR A 153 12.41 5.12 13.93
CA THR A 153 13.82 5.05 13.59
C THR A 153 13.99 4.55 12.16
N VAL A 154 14.82 5.24 11.39
CA VAL A 154 15.41 4.75 10.15
C VAL A 154 16.71 4.05 10.51
N ASP A 155 16.70 2.73 10.39
CA ASP A 155 17.86 1.87 10.64
C ASP A 155 18.35 1.16 9.37
N ARG A 156 17.68 1.37 8.24
CA ARG A 156 18.00 0.69 6.99
C ARG A 156 17.53 1.42 5.74
N ILE A 157 18.23 1.16 4.65
CA ILE A 157 17.83 1.51 3.28
C ILE A 157 17.31 0.23 2.59
N CYS A 158 16.15 0.31 1.96
CA CYS A 158 15.51 -0.83 1.31
C CYS A 158 15.65 -0.75 -0.21
N MET A 159 15.98 -1.88 -0.81
CA MET A 159 15.84 -2.13 -2.25
C MET A 159 14.58 -2.95 -2.48
N ILE A 160 13.63 -2.35 -3.18
CA ILE A 160 12.35 -2.97 -3.49
C ILE A 160 12.23 -3.25 -4.98
N SER A 161 11.52 -4.31 -5.33
CA SER A 161 11.16 -4.60 -6.71
C SER A 161 9.72 -5.10 -6.80
N ARG A 162 9.16 -4.93 -8.00
CA ARG A 162 7.95 -5.60 -8.44
C ARG A 162 8.25 -6.40 -9.70
N GLU A 163 7.34 -7.32 -9.99
CA GLU A 163 7.35 -8.10 -11.22
C GLU A 163 7.06 -7.23 -12.47
N ASN A 164 6.85 -7.89 -13.61
CA ASN A 164 6.84 -7.21 -14.89
C ASN A 164 5.71 -6.19 -15.09
N ASP A 165 4.55 -6.40 -14.46
CA ASP A 165 3.37 -5.59 -14.70
C ASP A 165 3.36 -4.36 -13.80
N PRO A 166 3.00 -3.18 -14.34
CA PRO A 166 2.81 -1.96 -13.54
C PRO A 166 1.97 -2.16 -12.28
N ASN A 167 1.01 -3.09 -12.27
CA ASN A 167 0.10 -3.34 -11.17
C ASN A 167 0.64 -4.27 -10.07
N ASP A 168 1.81 -4.86 -10.27
CA ASP A 168 2.43 -5.77 -9.30
C ASP A 168 2.87 -5.05 -8.02
N LEU A 169 2.79 -5.75 -6.88
CA LEU A 169 3.26 -5.27 -5.58
C LEU A 169 4.77 -5.08 -5.60
N PHE A 170 5.22 -3.97 -5.04
CA PHE A 170 6.60 -3.87 -4.58
C PHE A 170 6.77 -4.68 -3.30
N SER A 171 7.86 -5.45 -3.26
CA SER A 171 8.31 -6.19 -2.08
C SER A 171 9.77 -5.86 -1.80
N ILE A 172 10.17 -5.95 -0.52
CA ILE A 172 11.57 -5.78 -0.15
C ILE A 172 12.35 -7.01 -0.60
N LYS A 173 13.39 -6.79 -1.40
CA LYS A 173 14.30 -7.86 -1.88
C LYS A 173 15.64 -7.84 -1.18
N ASN A 174 16.08 -6.66 -0.73
CA ASN A 174 17.37 -6.51 -0.06
C ASN A 174 17.38 -5.25 0.82
N GLN A 175 18.24 -5.21 1.82
CA GLN A 175 18.35 -4.13 2.81
C GLN A 175 19.81 -3.84 3.16
N VAL A 176 20.11 -2.57 3.41
CA VAL A 176 21.42 -2.08 3.87
C VAL A 176 21.20 -1.47 5.23
N LEU A 177 21.85 -2.00 6.26
CA LEU A 177 21.67 -1.56 7.64
C LEU A 177 22.54 -0.33 7.92
N LEU A 178 22.01 0.57 8.74
CA LEU A 178 22.75 1.67 9.34
C LEU A 178 23.32 1.17 10.67
N GLY A 179 24.63 1.24 10.85
CA GLY A 179 25.27 1.02 12.14
C GLY A 179 25.66 -0.44 12.45
N GLU A 180 25.59 -1.36 11.48
CA GLU A 180 26.19 -2.69 11.64
C GLU A 180 27.69 -2.66 11.40
N SER A 181 28.49 -2.76 12.46
CA SER A 181 29.89 -3.16 12.34
C SER A 181 29.92 -4.58 11.77
N MET A 182 30.58 -4.79 10.64
CA MET A 182 30.92 -6.15 10.20
C MET A 182 31.77 -6.78 11.30
N GLU A 183 31.21 -7.71 12.07
CA GLU A 183 32.03 -8.62 12.85
C GLU A 183 32.82 -9.46 11.84
N GLU A 184 34.09 -9.12 11.64
CA GLU A 184 35.04 -9.99 10.98
C GLU A 184 35.16 -11.26 11.82
N ASP A 185 34.73 -12.39 11.27
CA ASP A 185 34.98 -13.74 11.81
C ASP A 185 36.49 -13.96 11.94
N HIS A 186 37.05 -13.58 13.09
CA HIS A 186 38.37 -13.99 13.54
C HIS A 186 38.22 -14.99 14.68
N ASP A 187 38.42 -16.25 14.29
CA ASP A 187 38.62 -17.44 15.10
C ASP A 187 39.57 -17.20 16.30
N ASN A 188 39.07 -17.22 17.54
CA ASN A 188 39.53 -18.14 18.60
C ASN A 188 38.96 -17.87 20.02
N THR A 189 38.67 -19.01 20.66
CA THR A 189 38.65 -19.30 22.10
C THR A 189 37.52 -18.77 22.99
N CYS A 190 36.68 -19.73 23.37
CA CYS A 190 35.86 -19.82 24.56
C CYS A 190 36.44 -19.11 25.79
N HIS A 191 35.64 -18.25 26.43
CA HIS A 191 35.45 -18.27 27.89
C HIS A 191 34.03 -17.81 28.23
N SER A 192 33.37 -18.67 28.99
CA SER A 192 32.03 -18.59 29.53
C SER A 192 31.86 -17.42 30.50
N ASN A 193 30.83 -16.61 30.25
CA ASN A 193 29.82 -16.10 31.18
C ASN A 193 29.38 -14.73 30.67
N ASP A 194 28.21 -14.65 30.03
CA ASP A 194 27.24 -13.61 30.37
C ASP A 194 25.89 -13.87 29.69
N VAL A 195 24.88 -13.30 30.34
CA VAL A 195 23.45 -13.59 30.25
C VAL A 195 22.92 -13.53 28.81
N CYS A 196 22.43 -14.68 28.34
CA CYS A 196 21.66 -14.80 27.11
C CYS A 196 20.30 -14.10 27.26
N SER A 197 20.28 -12.80 27.01
CA SER A 197 19.03 -12.08 26.70
C SER A 197 18.69 -12.40 25.25
N LYS A 198 17.98 -13.51 25.03
CA LYS A 198 17.35 -13.80 23.73
C LYS A 198 16.54 -12.55 23.32
N PRO A 199 16.58 -12.14 22.04
CA PRO A 199 15.61 -11.19 21.52
C PRO A 199 14.23 -11.74 21.87
N THR A 200 13.45 -10.96 22.60
CA THR A 200 12.04 -11.27 22.85
C THR A 200 11.36 -11.31 21.49
N ILE A 201 11.24 -12.52 20.92
CA ILE A 201 10.29 -12.81 19.87
C ILE A 201 8.94 -12.49 20.50
N LEU A 202 8.38 -11.32 20.19
CA LEU A 202 6.98 -11.06 20.46
C LEU A 202 6.22 -12.26 19.88
N PRO A 203 5.31 -12.89 20.64
CA PRO A 203 4.45 -13.91 20.06
C PRO A 203 3.73 -13.25 18.90
N SER A 204 3.94 -13.75 17.68
CA SER A 204 3.14 -13.35 16.53
C SER A 204 1.70 -13.66 16.90
N LEU A 205 0.90 -12.62 17.23
CA LEU A 205 -0.54 -12.78 17.20
C LEU A 205 -0.84 -13.38 15.83
N SER A 206 -1.49 -14.54 15.82
CA SER A 206 -1.99 -15.16 14.59
C SER A 206 -2.87 -14.15 13.87
N THR A 207 -2.30 -13.42 12.91
CA THR A 207 -3.04 -12.50 12.07
C THR A 207 -3.81 -13.33 11.06
N LYS A 208 -5.14 -13.27 11.15
CA LYS A 208 -6.00 -13.90 10.15
C LYS A 208 -5.74 -13.23 8.81
N ASN A 209 -5.57 -14.03 7.77
CA ASN A 209 -5.42 -13.55 6.40
C ASN A 209 -6.71 -13.82 5.63
N TYR A 210 -7.07 -12.91 4.73
CA TYR A 210 -8.28 -12.97 3.93
C TYR A 210 -7.93 -12.83 2.47
N LEU A 211 -8.39 -13.76 1.64
CA LEU A 211 -8.38 -13.59 0.20
C LEU A 211 -9.48 -12.60 -0.18
N CYS A 212 -9.10 -11.53 -0.85
CA CYS A 212 -9.96 -10.39 -1.12
C CYS A 212 -9.84 -9.94 -2.57
N ILE A 213 -10.96 -9.44 -3.12
CA ILE A 213 -10.96 -8.61 -4.32
C ILE A 213 -11.03 -7.16 -3.90
N ILE A 214 -10.10 -6.35 -4.39
CA ILE A 214 -10.06 -4.92 -4.14
C ILE A 214 -10.48 -4.20 -5.42
N PRO A 215 -11.54 -3.38 -5.38
CA PRO A 215 -11.94 -2.62 -6.55
C PRO A 215 -10.84 -1.62 -6.94
N PRO A 216 -10.69 -1.30 -8.24
CA PRO A 216 -9.77 -0.28 -8.70
C PRO A 216 -9.97 1.06 -7.99
N PHE A 217 -8.91 1.86 -7.95
CA PHE A 217 -8.96 3.19 -7.32
C PHE A 217 -10.05 4.05 -7.95
N GLU A 218 -10.19 4.04 -9.27
CA GLU A 218 -11.17 4.84 -10.00
C GLU A 218 -12.60 4.49 -9.57
N PHE A 219 -12.90 3.19 -9.44
CA PHE A 219 -14.20 2.70 -8.98
C PHE A 219 -14.46 3.09 -7.52
N SER A 220 -13.47 2.89 -6.66
CA SER A 220 -13.53 3.26 -5.23
C SER A 220 -13.70 4.77 -5.04
N SER A 221 -12.97 5.56 -5.82
CA SER A 221 -13.03 7.02 -5.81
C SER A 221 -14.40 7.49 -6.25
N HIS A 222 -14.93 6.97 -7.36
CA HIS A 222 -16.29 7.28 -7.82
C HIS A 222 -17.33 6.99 -6.72
N LEU A 223 -17.26 5.81 -6.08
CA LEU A 223 -18.14 5.48 -4.97
C LEU A 223 -18.06 6.49 -3.84
N LEU A 224 -16.86 6.87 -3.42
CA LEU A 224 -16.67 7.83 -2.33
C LEU A 224 -17.32 9.19 -2.61
N HIS A 225 -17.33 9.65 -3.86
CA HIS A 225 -17.99 10.91 -4.24
C HIS A 225 -19.51 10.88 -3.99
N LEU A 226 -20.14 9.71 -4.09
CA LEU A 226 -21.58 9.56 -3.83
C LEU A 226 -21.95 9.92 -2.38
N PHE A 227 -21.01 9.77 -1.46
CA PHE A 227 -21.22 9.94 -0.02
C PHE A 227 -20.70 11.27 0.52
N GLU A 228 -20.25 12.19 -0.34
CA GLU A 228 -19.75 13.49 0.11
C GLU A 228 -20.83 14.28 0.87
N GLY A 229 -20.44 14.87 2.00
CA GLY A 229 -21.36 15.61 2.86
C GLY A 229 -22.34 14.74 3.66
N THR A 230 -22.16 13.42 3.67
CA THR A 230 -22.96 12.49 4.50
C THR A 230 -22.15 12.01 5.71
N SER A 231 -22.79 11.26 6.61
CA SER A 231 -22.17 10.58 7.76
C SER A 231 -21.32 9.35 7.41
N PHE A 232 -21.20 9.00 6.12
CA PHE A 232 -20.56 7.78 5.67
C PHE A 232 -19.12 7.63 6.21
N ARG A 233 -18.85 6.49 6.85
CA ARG A 233 -17.55 6.08 7.36
C ARG A 233 -17.08 4.85 6.59
N PRO A 234 -16.23 5.03 5.57
CA PRO A 234 -15.82 3.92 4.74
C PRO A 234 -14.88 2.97 5.48
N TRP A 235 -15.05 1.67 5.26
CA TRP A 235 -14.12 0.63 5.65
C TRP A 235 -13.13 0.42 4.50
N LYS A 236 -11.83 0.52 4.78
CA LYS A 236 -10.83 0.61 3.71
C LYS A 236 -9.70 -0.40 3.84
N PRO A 237 -9.26 -1.01 2.73
CA PRO A 237 -9.83 -0.85 1.38
C PRO A 237 -11.24 -1.46 1.30
N PHE A 238 -12.11 -0.89 0.44
CA PHE A 238 -13.35 -1.57 0.05
C PHE A 238 -12.96 -2.95 -0.49
N ARG A 239 -13.71 -3.99 -0.13
CA ARG A 239 -13.32 -5.35 -0.49
C ARG A 239 -14.48 -6.31 -0.59
N ILE A 240 -14.34 -7.26 -1.49
CA ILE A 240 -15.11 -8.51 -1.47
C ILE A 240 -14.22 -9.53 -0.78
N VAL A 241 -14.65 -10.03 0.37
CA VAL A 241 -13.94 -11.08 1.09
C VAL A 241 -14.35 -12.42 0.48
N LEU A 242 -13.39 -13.15 -0.09
CA LEU A 242 -13.59 -14.44 -0.73
C LEU A 242 -13.43 -15.61 0.26
N GLY A 243 -12.66 -15.41 1.32
CA GLY A 243 -12.50 -16.39 2.40
C GLY A 243 -11.29 -16.10 3.28
N GLU A 244 -11.23 -16.76 4.44
CA GLU A 244 -10.03 -16.81 5.28
C GLU A 244 -9.00 -17.77 4.68
N CYS A 245 -7.71 -17.44 4.82
CA CYS A 245 -6.59 -18.21 4.27
C CYS A 245 -5.52 -18.43 5.34
N GLU A 246 -5.04 -19.67 5.48
CA GLU A 246 -3.97 -20.01 6.43
C GLU A 246 -2.58 -20.10 5.77
N GLU A 247 -2.50 -20.53 4.50
CA GLU A 247 -1.23 -20.68 3.77
C GLU A 247 -1.31 -20.09 2.34
N SER A 248 -0.31 -19.30 1.94
CA SER A 248 -0.29 -18.61 0.65
C SER A 248 -0.06 -19.51 -0.56
N ASN A 249 0.58 -20.68 -0.38
CA ASN A 249 0.99 -21.56 -1.48
C ASN A 249 -0.15 -22.39 -2.08
N SER A 250 -1.09 -22.88 -1.25
CA SER A 250 -2.25 -23.67 -1.72
C SER A 250 -3.24 -22.82 -2.53
N VAL A 251 -3.39 -21.57 -2.13
CA VAL A 251 -4.24 -20.55 -2.76
C VAL A 251 -3.76 -20.23 -4.19
N ASN A 252 -2.45 -20.18 -4.42
CA ASN A 252 -1.88 -19.80 -5.71
C ASN A 252 -2.26 -20.76 -6.86
N LEU A 253 -2.11 -22.07 -6.65
CA LEU A 253 -2.38 -23.10 -7.67
C LEU A 253 -3.81 -23.06 -8.22
N GLN A 254 -4.77 -22.67 -7.39
CA GLN A 254 -6.19 -22.61 -7.77
C GLN A 254 -6.52 -21.30 -8.48
N ILE A 255 -6.02 -20.16 -7.97
CA ILE A 255 -6.23 -18.85 -8.60
C ILE A 255 -5.63 -18.80 -10.00
N GLU A 256 -4.48 -19.44 -10.20
CA GLU A 256 -3.83 -19.53 -11.51
C GLU A 256 -4.72 -20.17 -12.59
N THR A 257 -5.81 -20.88 -12.25
CA THR A 257 -6.74 -21.44 -13.25
C THR A 257 -7.87 -20.49 -13.64
N ILE A 258 -8.15 -19.48 -12.82
CA ILE A 258 -9.29 -18.59 -12.99
C ILE A 258 -8.93 -17.52 -14.03
N THR A 259 -9.81 -17.35 -15.02
CA THR A 259 -9.66 -16.33 -16.05
C THR A 259 -10.25 -15.01 -15.56
N LYS A 260 -9.62 -13.88 -15.89
CA LYS A 260 -10.15 -12.54 -15.59
C LYS A 260 -11.57 -12.36 -16.14
N PHE A 261 -12.39 -11.62 -15.41
CA PHE A 261 -13.80 -11.37 -15.76
C PHE A 261 -14.23 -9.98 -15.26
N THR A 262 -15.39 -9.51 -15.70
CA THR A 262 -15.93 -8.22 -15.28
C THR A 262 -17.03 -8.45 -14.25
N LEU A 263 -16.97 -7.71 -13.14
CA LEU A 263 -18.02 -7.71 -12.13
C LEU A 263 -18.82 -6.41 -12.25
N ASN A 264 -20.15 -6.53 -12.30
CA ASN A 264 -21.06 -5.41 -12.46
C ASN A 264 -21.90 -5.19 -11.20
N PHE A 265 -22.15 -3.92 -10.87
CA PHE A 265 -23.01 -3.48 -9.78
C PHE A 265 -24.09 -2.57 -10.35
N GLY A 266 -25.20 -3.12 -10.83
CA GLY A 266 -26.32 -2.34 -11.37
C GLY A 266 -26.98 -1.37 -10.38
N PRO A 267 -27.97 -0.57 -10.81
CA PRO A 267 -28.60 0.49 -10.02
C PRO A 267 -29.26 0.06 -8.69
N ARG A 268 -29.52 -1.25 -8.52
CA ARG A 268 -30.11 -1.83 -7.30
C ARG A 268 -29.11 -2.55 -6.41
N SER A 269 -27.81 -2.39 -6.68
CA SER A 269 -26.76 -3.10 -5.97
C SER A 269 -26.54 -2.58 -4.56
N ILE A 270 -26.78 -1.29 -4.33
CA ILE A 270 -26.58 -0.67 -3.03
C ILE A 270 -27.57 -1.23 -2.00
N CYS A 271 -27.02 -1.75 -0.92
CA CYS A 271 -27.74 -2.39 0.17
C CYS A 271 -27.29 -1.83 1.51
N PHE A 272 -28.20 -1.84 2.47
CA PHE A 272 -27.92 -1.41 3.84
C PHE A 272 -28.38 -2.46 4.84
N ASN A 273 -27.52 -2.77 5.80
CA ASN A 273 -27.83 -3.62 6.93
C ASN A 273 -28.15 -2.76 8.16
N TYR A 274 -29.42 -2.79 8.59
CA TYR A 274 -29.90 -2.01 9.72
C TYR A 274 -29.37 -2.46 11.08
N SER A 275 -28.90 -3.70 11.23
CA SER A 275 -28.45 -4.20 12.54
C SER A 275 -27.08 -3.68 12.93
N ASN A 276 -26.22 -3.38 11.95
CA ASN A 276 -24.86 -2.92 12.15
C ASN A 276 -24.52 -1.63 11.36
N SER A 277 -25.55 -0.96 10.83
CA SER A 277 -25.43 0.25 10.00
C SER A 277 -24.48 0.12 8.80
N GLN A 278 -24.29 -1.10 8.28
CA GLN A 278 -23.33 -1.37 7.23
C GLN A 278 -23.91 -1.16 5.84
N LEU A 279 -23.20 -0.41 5.01
CA LEU A 279 -23.46 -0.25 3.59
C LEU A 279 -22.55 -1.18 2.77
N PHE A 280 -23.13 -1.83 1.76
CA PHE A 280 -22.42 -2.73 0.87
C PHE A 280 -23.08 -2.75 -0.51
N LEU A 281 -22.36 -3.21 -1.53
CA LEU A 281 -22.93 -3.47 -2.85
C LEU A 281 -23.04 -4.98 -3.09
N LYS A 282 -24.15 -5.42 -3.69
CA LYS A 282 -24.27 -6.78 -4.23
C LYS A 282 -24.00 -6.78 -5.73
N PRO A 283 -23.14 -7.66 -6.25
CA PRO A 283 -22.94 -7.78 -7.68
C PRO A 283 -24.22 -8.27 -8.36
N THR A 284 -24.42 -7.90 -9.63
CA THR A 284 -25.54 -8.39 -10.45
C THR A 284 -25.27 -9.78 -11.02
N ASP A 285 -24.00 -10.17 -11.14
CA ASP A 285 -23.54 -11.50 -11.58
C ASP A 285 -22.65 -12.13 -10.50
N ILE A 286 -23.26 -12.87 -9.58
CA ILE A 286 -22.56 -13.56 -8.49
C ILE A 286 -21.89 -14.85 -8.96
N ASP A 287 -22.40 -15.49 -10.00
CA ASP A 287 -21.92 -16.80 -10.50
C ASP A 287 -20.44 -16.70 -10.93
N SER A 288 -20.03 -15.54 -11.43
CA SER A 288 -18.63 -15.25 -11.74
C SER A 288 -17.69 -15.29 -10.51
N LEU A 289 -18.20 -14.95 -9.31
CA LEU A 289 -17.45 -15.00 -8.05
C LEU A 289 -17.44 -16.37 -7.38
N GLU A 290 -18.41 -17.25 -7.67
CA GLU A 290 -18.46 -18.61 -7.08
C GLU A 290 -17.20 -19.42 -7.39
N ARG A 291 -16.48 -19.06 -8.46
CA ARG A 291 -15.17 -19.64 -8.82
C ARG A 291 -14.11 -19.46 -7.73
N PHE A 292 -14.30 -18.51 -6.82
CA PHE A 292 -13.43 -18.25 -5.66
C PHE A 292 -13.96 -18.83 -4.35
N ASN A 293 -15.17 -19.42 -4.33
CA ASN A 293 -15.75 -20.01 -3.12
C ASN A 293 -15.11 -21.38 -2.79
N ILE A 294 -13.79 -21.38 -2.63
CA ILE A 294 -12.94 -22.57 -2.45
C ILE A 294 -13.32 -23.34 -1.19
N ASN A 295 -13.79 -22.63 -0.16
CA ASN A 295 -14.17 -23.21 1.12
C ASN A 295 -15.62 -23.72 1.16
N ASN A 296 -16.36 -23.66 0.03
CA ASN A 296 -17.79 -23.98 -0.05
C ASN A 296 -18.61 -23.28 1.05
N ASP A 297 -18.32 -22.00 1.29
CA ASP A 297 -19.09 -21.21 2.24
C ASP A 297 -20.48 -20.95 1.64
N ASN A 298 -21.49 -21.62 2.21
CA ASN A 298 -22.89 -21.47 1.81
C ASN A 298 -23.44 -20.06 2.10
N ASN A 299 -22.73 -19.24 2.89
CA ASN A 299 -23.11 -17.85 3.19
C ASN A 299 -22.39 -16.83 2.30
N PHE A 300 -21.55 -17.28 1.36
CA PHE A 300 -20.86 -16.39 0.43
C PHE A 300 -21.86 -15.69 -0.48
N ASP A 301 -21.95 -14.36 -0.38
CA ASP A 301 -22.88 -13.54 -1.16
C ASP A 301 -22.17 -12.50 -2.05
N GLY A 302 -20.84 -12.62 -2.19
CA GLY A 302 -20.02 -11.79 -3.09
C GLY A 302 -20.08 -10.29 -2.80
N ARG A 303 -20.57 -9.88 -1.62
CA ARG A 303 -20.82 -8.47 -1.34
C ARG A 303 -19.53 -7.65 -1.29
N LEU A 304 -19.53 -6.48 -1.92
CA LEU A 304 -18.49 -5.47 -1.75
C LEU A 304 -18.81 -4.64 -0.51
N ILE A 305 -18.03 -4.82 0.55
CA ILE A 305 -18.23 -4.10 1.81
C ILE A 305 -17.70 -2.67 1.66
N LEU A 306 -18.54 -1.69 1.93
CA LEU A 306 -18.20 -0.27 1.79
C LEU A 306 -17.89 0.39 3.13
N GLY A 307 -18.75 0.24 4.14
CA GLY A 307 -18.52 0.88 5.44
C GLY A 307 -19.80 1.11 6.22
N GLU A 308 -19.81 2.10 7.10
CA GLU A 308 -20.96 2.46 7.93
C GLU A 308 -21.61 3.76 7.46
N LEU A 309 -22.94 3.85 7.56
CA LEU A 309 -23.71 5.05 7.23
C LEU A 309 -24.79 5.27 8.30
N ASP A 310 -25.00 6.51 8.75
CA ASP A 310 -26.17 6.84 9.56
C ASP A 310 -27.43 6.64 8.69
N LYS A 311 -28.40 5.90 9.23
CA LYS A 311 -29.68 5.61 8.55
C LYS A 311 -30.41 6.87 8.08
N ASN A 312 -30.17 8.02 8.70
CA ASN A 312 -30.79 9.29 8.32
C ASN A 312 -30.34 9.76 6.93
N ASP A 313 -29.16 9.37 6.47
CA ASP A 313 -28.61 9.75 5.17
C ASP A 313 -28.97 8.75 4.05
N LEU A 314 -29.63 7.62 4.38
CA LEU A 314 -29.90 6.54 3.44
C LEU A 314 -30.70 6.99 2.22
N THR A 315 -31.73 7.80 2.43
CA THR A 315 -32.59 8.28 1.33
C THR A 315 -31.80 9.14 0.36
N GLU A 316 -30.96 10.04 0.89
CA GLU A 316 -30.11 10.90 0.08
C GLU A 316 -29.09 10.08 -0.72
N VAL A 317 -28.40 9.17 -0.04
CA VAL A 317 -27.43 8.25 -0.66
C VAL A 317 -28.06 7.39 -1.74
N ALA A 318 -29.23 6.79 -1.48
CA ALA A 318 -29.92 5.94 -2.44
C ALA A 318 -30.37 6.70 -3.68
N ASN A 319 -30.84 7.95 -3.52
CA ASN A 319 -31.19 8.81 -4.65
C ASN A 319 -29.96 9.16 -5.48
N ARG A 320 -28.88 9.64 -4.84
CA ARG A 320 -27.61 9.95 -5.54
C ARG A 320 -27.07 8.74 -6.27
N PHE A 321 -27.06 7.56 -5.63
CA PHE A 321 -26.64 6.31 -6.26
C PHE A 321 -27.48 6.03 -7.50
N THR A 322 -28.80 6.09 -7.40
CA THR A 322 -29.70 5.86 -8.55
C THR A 322 -29.47 6.85 -9.70
N ASP A 323 -29.23 8.12 -9.38
CA ASP A 323 -29.12 9.19 -10.38
C ASP A 323 -27.76 9.22 -11.11
N THR A 324 -26.69 8.85 -10.40
CA THR A 324 -25.30 9.05 -10.86
C THR A 324 -24.57 7.75 -11.20
N TRP A 325 -25.02 6.61 -10.70
CA TRP A 325 -24.40 5.31 -10.93
C TRP A 325 -24.83 4.74 -12.29
N LYS A 326 -24.07 5.11 -13.34
CA LYS A 326 -24.34 4.79 -14.74
C LYS A 326 -23.55 3.58 -15.23
N TYR A 327 -23.96 3.04 -16.38
CA TYR A 327 -23.41 1.81 -16.97
C TYR A 327 -21.89 1.83 -17.22
N ASP A 328 -21.29 3.00 -17.42
CA ASP A 328 -19.87 3.16 -17.72
C ASP A 328 -18.96 3.17 -16.48
N THR A 329 -19.52 3.31 -15.28
CA THR A 329 -18.76 3.38 -14.02
C THR A 329 -19.19 2.34 -12.99
N ASN A 330 -20.15 1.48 -13.33
CA ASN A 330 -20.74 0.53 -12.40
C ASN A 330 -20.12 -0.87 -12.44
N GLU A 331 -19.08 -1.07 -13.24
CA GLU A 331 -18.37 -2.33 -13.35
C GLU A 331 -16.86 -2.13 -13.29
N PHE A 332 -16.16 -3.20 -12.94
CA PHE A 332 -14.71 -3.25 -13.08
C PHE A 332 -14.25 -4.66 -13.44
N GLN A 333 -13.14 -4.73 -14.17
CA GLN A 333 -12.46 -5.99 -14.44
C GLN A 333 -11.75 -6.47 -13.18
N ILE A 334 -11.96 -7.74 -12.87
CA ILE A 334 -11.21 -8.49 -11.89
C ILE A 334 -10.12 -9.23 -12.63
N ASP A 335 -8.88 -8.75 -12.47
CA ASP A 335 -7.67 -9.33 -13.05
C ASP A 335 -6.69 -9.84 -11.98
N GLN A 336 -6.97 -9.56 -10.71
CA GLN A 336 -6.17 -10.00 -9.58
C GLN A 336 -6.99 -10.12 -8.29
N VAL A 337 -6.45 -10.87 -7.33
CA VAL A 337 -6.95 -11.00 -5.97
C VAL A 337 -5.78 -10.88 -4.99
N HIS A 338 -6.08 -10.50 -3.75
CA HIS A 338 -5.08 -10.11 -2.76
C HIS A 338 -5.26 -10.91 -1.47
N ILE A 339 -4.15 -11.28 -0.82
CA ILE A 339 -4.21 -11.68 0.58
C ILE A 339 -4.05 -10.41 1.41
N ILE A 340 -5.00 -10.17 2.32
CA ILE A 340 -5.00 -9.03 3.24
C ILE A 340 -5.12 -9.56 4.65
N ASP A 341 -4.28 -9.09 5.56
CA ASP A 341 -4.36 -9.49 6.97
C ASP A 341 -5.50 -8.78 7.71
N SER A 342 -5.72 -9.15 8.97
CA SER A 342 -6.74 -8.54 9.84
C SER A 342 -6.51 -7.05 10.14
N ASN A 343 -5.36 -6.50 9.77
CA ASN A 343 -4.99 -5.10 9.95
C ASN A 343 -5.01 -4.34 8.59
N ASP A 344 -5.71 -4.87 7.59
CA ASP A 344 -5.84 -4.28 6.25
C ASP A 344 -4.52 -4.16 5.47
N ARG A 345 -3.53 -5.00 5.78
CA ARG A 345 -2.22 -5.02 5.10
C ARG A 345 -2.20 -6.06 3.99
N PHE A 346 -1.80 -5.63 2.80
CA PHE A 346 -1.59 -6.51 1.65
C PHE A 346 -0.37 -7.41 1.91
N GLN A 347 -0.59 -8.71 1.94
CA GLN A 347 0.44 -9.73 2.12
C GLN A 347 0.90 -10.30 0.78
N ASN A 348 -0.03 -10.46 -0.18
CA ASN A 348 0.29 -11.00 -1.51
C ASN A 348 -0.75 -10.58 -2.55
N THR A 349 -0.39 -10.67 -3.83
CA THR A 349 -1.29 -10.46 -4.98
C THR A 349 -1.13 -11.59 -5.97
N PHE A 350 -2.25 -12.16 -6.42
CA PHE A 350 -2.31 -13.20 -7.42
C PHE A 350 -3.07 -12.70 -8.65
N LYS A 351 -2.53 -12.97 -9.84
CA LYS A 351 -3.18 -12.59 -11.09
C LYS A 351 -4.03 -13.70 -11.66
N LEU A 352 -5.13 -13.28 -12.25
CA LEU A 352 -6.01 -14.15 -13.03
C LEU A 352 -5.48 -14.29 -14.45
N LYS A 353 -5.75 -15.45 -15.06
CA LYS A 353 -5.35 -15.72 -16.45
C LYS A 353 -6.03 -14.75 -17.41
N THR A 354 -5.28 -14.32 -18.42
CA THR A 354 -5.87 -13.68 -19.59
C THR A 354 -6.50 -14.76 -20.46
N GLN A 355 -7.73 -14.53 -20.92
CA GLN A 355 -8.42 -15.45 -21.83
C GLN A 355 -7.62 -15.53 -23.14
N CYS A 356 -7.00 -16.67 -23.42
CA CYS A 356 -6.39 -16.92 -24.71
C CYS A 356 -7.52 -17.24 -25.70
N PHE A 357 -7.78 -16.35 -26.66
CA PHE A 357 -8.58 -16.69 -27.82
C PHE A 357 -7.74 -17.64 -28.68
N SER A 358 -8.14 -18.91 -28.75
CA SER A 358 -7.62 -19.90 -29.69
C SER A 358 -8.20 -19.69 -31.08
#